data_AF-R2SA40-F1
#
_entry.id   AF-R2SA40-F1
#
_cell.length_a   1.000
_cell.length_b   1.000
_cell.length_c   1.000
_cell.angle_alpha   90.00
_cell.angle_beta   90.00
_cell.angle_gamma   90.00
#
_symmetry.space_group_name_H-M   'P 1'
#
loop_
_entity.id
_entity.type
_entity.pdbx_description
1 polymer ?
#
loop_
_entity_poly.entity_id
_entity_poly.type
_entity_poly.pdbx_seq_one_letter_code
_entity_poly.pdbx_strand_id
1 'polypeptide(L)'
;MSVLDWIFIIGIALSIVALLGSGYFLVQFFHKRSLLKKLPNKKFKNKKKNRKIARKKQQLMKQKKKSIRLFWVMSFVTVVLAGGMSYLSYYQSMNLTTEDSDSVVKGYYLLRDFEDQLIIARDKSDEEEKLQKNLRYLATSMASYGTKKASDVNSEEGQITLNRYYNSVKQLGMNASTQTKNFFGNQELVDSFLADIKKAQVYEKETFDYYKVNESAFKEEK
;
A
#
# COMPACT_ATOMS: atom_id res chain seq x y z
N MET A 1 -9.04 6.53 -0.23
CA MET A 1 -8.73 5.42 0.68
C MET A 1 -9.43 4.18 0.17
N SER A 2 -8.66 3.13 -0.09
CA SER A 2 -9.17 1.84 -0.55
C SER A 2 -9.95 1.12 0.56
N VAL A 3 -10.75 0.12 0.21
CA VAL A 3 -11.42 -0.77 1.20
C VAL A 3 -10.38 -1.45 2.10
N LEU A 4 -9.20 -1.77 1.55
CA LEU A 4 -8.11 -2.39 2.32
C LEU A 4 -7.57 -1.44 3.39
N ASP A 5 -7.52 -0.13 3.13
CA ASP A 5 -7.06 0.87 4.10
C ASP A 5 -8.01 0.90 5.32
N TRP A 6 -9.32 0.81 5.08
CA TRP A 6 -10.32 0.74 6.15
C TRP A 6 -10.18 -0.53 6.99
N ILE A 7 -10.00 -1.68 6.34
CA ILE A 7 -9.78 -2.96 7.02
C ILE A 7 -8.50 -2.89 7.86
N PHE A 8 -7.43 -2.30 7.33
CA PHE A 8 -6.16 -2.14 8.03
C PHE A 8 -6.31 -1.28 9.29
N ILE A 9 -6.94 -0.11 9.19
CA ILE A 9 -7.14 0.81 10.31
C ILE A 9 -7.99 0.16 11.41
N ILE A 10 -9.11 -0.47 11.03
CA ILE A 10 -10.00 -1.14 11.99
C ILE A 10 -9.28 -2.32 12.65
N GLY A 11 -8.53 -3.11 11.88
CA GLY A 11 -7.79 -4.27 12.41
C GLY A 11 -6.70 -3.86 13.39
N ILE A 12 -5.96 -2.79 13.12
CA ILE A 12 -4.99 -2.23 14.07
C ILE A 12 -5.68 -1.73 15.34
N ALA A 13 -6.77 -0.97 15.21
CA ALA A 13 -7.51 -0.46 16.36
C ALA A 13 -8.00 -1.61 17.26
N LEU A 14 -8.57 -2.67 16.66
CA LEU A 14 -9.00 -3.86 17.40
C LEU A 14 -7.82 -4.61 18.04
N SER A 15 -6.67 -4.68 17.36
CA SER A 15 -5.45 -5.29 17.90
C SER A 15 -4.96 -4.56 19.15
N ILE A 16 -4.97 -3.22 19.13
CA ILE A 16 -4.61 -2.37 20.28
C ILE A 16 -5.58 -2.61 21.44
N VAL A 17 -6.90 -2.61 21.17
CA VAL A 17 -7.91 -2.87 22.20
C VAL A 17 -7.73 -4.26 22.82
N ALA A 18 -7.47 -5.29 22.01
CA ALA A 18 -7.20 -6.64 22.48
C ALA A 18 -5.91 -6.70 23.33
N LEU A 19 -4.86 -5.98 22.93
CA LEU A 19 -3.60 -5.90 23.67
C LEU A 19 -3.78 -5.24 25.04
N LEU A 20 -4.51 -4.12 25.10
CA LEU A 20 -4.86 -3.45 26.36
C LEU A 20 -5.72 -4.35 27.25
N GLY A 21 -6.69 -5.05 26.66
CA GLY A 21 -7.52 -6.04 27.35
C GLY A 21 -6.68 -7.18 27.94
N SER A 22 -5.69 -7.67 27.19
CA SER A 22 -4.72 -8.67 27.67
C SER A 22 -3.95 -8.15 28.89
N GLY A 23 -3.35 -6.95 28.79
CA GLY A 23 -2.65 -6.31 29.90
C GLY A 23 -3.53 -6.14 31.15
N TYR A 24 -4.78 -5.72 30.98
CA TYR A 24 -5.75 -5.60 32.06
C TYR A 24 -6.03 -6.95 32.77
N PHE A 25 -6.25 -8.03 32.01
CA PHE A 25 -6.49 -9.34 32.59
C PHE A 25 -5.25 -9.92 33.28
N LEU A 26 -4.06 -9.57 32.82
CA LEU A 26 -2.80 -9.92 33.47
C LEU A 26 -2.66 -9.20 34.83
N VAL A 27 -2.94 -7.89 34.88
CA VAL A 27 -2.95 -7.13 36.15
C VAL A 27 -3.99 -7.69 37.12
N GLN A 28 -5.21 -8.00 36.65
CA GLN A 28 -6.24 -8.68 37.43
C GLN A 28 -5.72 -10.00 38.02
N PHE A 29 -5.02 -10.81 37.23
CA PHE A 29 -4.44 -12.07 37.71
C PHE A 29 -3.47 -11.85 38.89
N PHE A 30 -2.55 -10.90 38.77
CA PHE A 30 -1.61 -10.56 39.85
C PHE A 30 -2.32 -10.01 41.09
N HIS A 31 -3.30 -9.14 40.90
CA HIS A 31 -4.11 -8.60 41.98
C HIS A 31 -4.85 -9.71 42.74
N LYS A 32 -5.54 -10.63 42.04
CA LYS A 32 -6.23 -11.76 42.67
C LYS A 32 -5.25 -12.74 43.32
N ARG A 33 -4.05 -12.94 42.76
CA ARG A 33 -2.97 -13.74 43.38
C ARG A 33 -2.50 -13.10 44.69
N SER A 34 -2.33 -11.78 44.74
CA SER A 34 -1.98 -11.03 45.96
C SER A 34 -3.07 -11.15 47.03
N LEU A 35 -4.35 -10.97 46.65
CA LEU A 35 -5.48 -11.16 47.56
C LEU A 35 -5.57 -12.59 48.12
N LEU A 36 -5.25 -13.61 47.31
CA LEU A 36 -5.20 -15.00 47.78
C LEU A 36 -4.07 -15.22 48.80
N LYS A 37 -2.90 -14.59 48.62
CA LYS A 37 -1.79 -14.67 49.59
C LYS A 37 -2.11 -13.97 50.91
N LYS A 38 -2.91 -12.90 50.89
CA LYS A 38 -3.34 -12.17 52.09
C LYS A 38 -4.41 -12.91 52.91
N LEU A 39 -5.02 -13.98 52.39
CA LEU A 39 -6.01 -14.75 53.15
C LEU A 39 -5.33 -15.61 54.23
N PRO A 40 -5.88 -15.65 55.46
CA PRO A 40 -5.31 -16.46 56.54
C PRO A 40 -5.34 -17.95 56.18
N ASN A 41 -4.19 -18.60 56.27
CA ASN A 41 -4.05 -20.04 56.02
C ASN A 41 -4.41 -20.89 57.25
N LYS A 42 -4.40 -20.30 58.46
CA LYS A 42 -4.69 -20.96 59.73
C LYS A 42 -6.21 -21.12 59.95
N LYS A 43 -6.65 -22.28 60.43
CA LYS A 43 -8.05 -22.53 60.80
C LYS A 43 -8.42 -21.72 62.05
N PHE A 44 -9.53 -20.99 62.01
CA PHE A 44 -10.08 -20.32 63.19
C PHE A 44 -10.90 -21.31 64.02
N LYS A 45 -11.01 -21.09 65.34
CA LYS A 45 -11.89 -21.88 66.22
C LYS A 45 -13.37 -21.80 65.79
N ASN A 46 -13.79 -20.71 65.12
CA ASN A 46 -15.17 -20.50 64.66
C ASN A 46 -15.45 -21.12 63.27
N LYS A 47 -16.32 -22.14 63.22
CA LYS A 47 -16.75 -22.82 61.98
C LYS A 47 -17.39 -21.88 60.95
N LYS A 48 -18.17 -20.87 61.36
CA LYS A 48 -18.81 -19.89 60.44
C LYS A 48 -17.74 -19.04 59.72
N LYS A 49 -16.68 -18.62 60.44
CA LYS A 49 -15.57 -17.83 59.88
C LYS A 49 -14.75 -18.63 58.86
N ASN A 50 -14.47 -19.90 59.17
CA ASN A 50 -13.80 -20.82 58.23
C ASN A 50 -14.60 -21.03 56.94
N ARG A 51 -15.93 -21.20 57.02
CA ARG A 51 -16.80 -21.31 55.83
C ARG A 51 -16.76 -20.05 54.95
N LYS A 52 -16.79 -18.85 55.54
CA LYS A 52 -16.69 -17.58 54.78
C LYS A 52 -15.34 -17.46 54.05
N ILE A 53 -14.23 -17.80 54.71
CA ILE A 53 -12.89 -17.76 54.11
C ILE A 53 -12.76 -18.80 52.99
N ALA A 54 -13.27 -20.02 53.19
CA ALA A 54 -13.26 -21.06 52.16
C ALA A 54 -14.03 -20.62 50.90
N ARG A 55 -15.22 -20.03 51.05
CA ARG A 55 -16.01 -19.45 49.94
C ARG A 55 -15.24 -18.35 49.21
N LYS A 56 -14.66 -17.40 49.95
CA LYS A 56 -13.87 -16.29 49.38
C LYS A 56 -12.62 -16.81 48.63
N LYS A 57 -11.94 -17.82 49.17
CA LYS A 57 -10.80 -18.49 48.53
C LYS A 57 -11.22 -19.16 47.22
N GLN A 58 -12.33 -19.91 47.22
CA GLN A 58 -12.87 -20.53 46.01
C GLN A 58 -13.26 -19.49 44.95
N GLN A 59 -13.93 -18.41 45.33
CA GLN A 59 -14.29 -17.32 44.41
C GLN A 59 -13.05 -16.66 43.80
N LEU A 60 -12.05 -16.30 44.61
CA LEU A 60 -10.81 -15.71 44.11
C LEU A 60 -10.02 -16.67 43.22
N MET A 61 -10.02 -17.97 43.52
CA MET A 61 -9.40 -18.98 42.64
C MET A 61 -10.13 -19.09 41.30
N LYS A 62 -11.47 -19.07 41.29
CA LYS A 62 -12.27 -19.05 40.05
C LYS A 62 -12.00 -17.78 39.24
N GLN A 63 -11.98 -16.61 39.89
CA GLN A 63 -11.67 -15.34 39.23
C GLN A 63 -10.26 -15.32 38.66
N LYS A 64 -9.25 -15.80 39.40
CA LYS A 64 -7.87 -15.94 38.92
C LYS A 64 -7.80 -16.83 37.66
N LYS A 65 -8.46 -17.98 37.68
CA LYS A 65 -8.54 -18.89 36.52
C LYS A 65 -9.25 -18.25 35.32
N LYS A 66 -10.29 -17.45 35.56
CA LYS A 66 -10.98 -16.68 34.50
C LYS A 66 -10.06 -15.61 33.91
N SER A 67 -9.37 -14.84 34.75
CA SER A 67 -8.43 -13.79 34.30
C SER A 67 -7.31 -14.37 33.43
N ILE A 68 -6.68 -15.48 33.83
CA ILE A 68 -5.61 -16.08 33.00
C ILE A 68 -6.15 -16.66 31.68
N ARG A 69 -7.36 -17.23 31.69
CA ARG A 69 -7.99 -17.70 30.45
C ARG A 69 -8.28 -16.54 29.49
N LEU A 70 -8.86 -15.45 30.00
CA LEU A 70 -9.15 -14.26 29.20
C LEU A 70 -7.87 -13.57 28.71
N PHE A 71 -6.81 -13.56 29.51
CA PHE A 71 -5.48 -13.11 29.08
C PHE A 71 -5.00 -13.91 27.86
N TRP A 72 -5.06 -15.24 27.91
CA TRP A 72 -4.64 -16.08 26.79
C TRP A 72 -5.51 -15.87 25.55
N VAL A 73 -6.83 -15.79 25.72
CA VAL A 73 -7.76 -15.52 24.61
C VAL A 73 -7.46 -14.16 23.97
N MET A 74 -7.34 -13.10 24.75
CA MET A 74 -7.06 -11.76 24.23
C MET A 74 -5.67 -11.68 23.58
N SER A 75 -4.66 -12.31 24.18
CA SER A 75 -3.31 -12.37 23.59
C SER A 75 -3.31 -13.11 22.25
N PHE A 76 -4.04 -14.22 22.16
CA PHE A 76 -4.18 -14.95 20.90
C PHE A 76 -4.87 -14.10 19.83
N VAL A 77 -5.97 -13.42 20.18
CA VAL A 77 -6.66 -12.49 19.28
C VAL A 77 -5.73 -11.36 18.82
N THR A 78 -4.94 -10.77 19.71
CA THR A 78 -3.93 -9.76 19.34
C THR A 78 -2.92 -10.30 18.34
N VAL A 79 -2.39 -11.52 18.54
CA VAL A 79 -1.41 -12.12 17.63
C VAL A 79 -2.03 -12.36 16.24
N VAL A 80 -3.26 -12.88 16.19
CA VAL A 80 -3.97 -13.12 14.93
C VAL A 80 -4.26 -11.81 14.20
N LEU A 81 -4.76 -10.79 14.90
CA LEU A 81 -5.05 -9.50 14.29
C LEU A 81 -3.78 -8.77 13.85
N ALA A 82 -2.77 -8.68 14.72
CA ALA A 82 -1.49 -8.06 14.38
C ALA A 82 -0.83 -8.77 13.19
N GLY A 83 -0.76 -10.11 13.22
CA GLY A 83 -0.21 -10.89 12.12
C GLY A 83 -0.99 -10.72 10.82
N GLY A 84 -2.33 -10.70 10.89
CA GLY A 84 -3.18 -10.44 9.73
C GLY A 84 -2.97 -9.04 9.15
N MET A 85 -2.83 -8.02 9.99
CA MET A 85 -2.56 -6.65 9.53
C MET A 85 -1.16 -6.50 8.97
N SER A 86 -0.15 -7.15 9.56
CA SER A 86 1.21 -7.19 9.00
C SER A 86 1.24 -7.86 7.64
N TYR A 87 0.52 -8.97 7.46
CA TYR A 87 0.39 -9.63 6.16
C TYR A 87 -0.32 -8.73 5.14
N LEU A 88 -1.41 -8.06 5.55
CA LEU A 88 -2.13 -7.14 4.67
C LEU A 88 -1.24 -5.97 4.23
N SER A 89 -0.49 -5.39 5.16
CA SER A 89 0.47 -4.31 4.84
C SER A 89 1.56 -4.79 3.89
N TYR A 90 2.11 -5.98 4.13
CA TYR A 90 3.06 -6.59 3.20
C TYR A 90 2.45 -6.78 1.80
N TYR A 91 1.24 -7.33 1.73
CA TYR A 91 0.54 -7.51 0.46
C TYR A 91 0.31 -6.19 -0.27
N GLN A 92 -0.17 -5.15 0.43
CA GLN A 92 -0.34 -3.82 -0.16
C GLN A 92 0.99 -3.25 -0.66
N SER A 93 2.10 -3.49 0.06
CA SER A 93 3.42 -2.98 -0.34
C SER A 93 3.99 -3.64 -1.60
N MET A 94 3.45 -4.78 -2.02
CA MET A 94 3.91 -5.54 -3.18
C MET A 94 3.03 -5.32 -4.42
N ASN A 95 1.95 -4.56 -4.30
CA ASN A 95 0.97 -4.36 -5.37
C ASN A 95 0.83 -2.87 -5.71
N LEU A 96 0.43 -2.58 -6.94
CA LEU A 96 0.08 -1.21 -7.33
C LEU A 96 -1.12 -0.72 -6.51
N THR A 97 -1.01 0.50 -6.02
CA THR A 97 -2.18 1.21 -5.50
C THR A 97 -3.10 1.59 -6.66
N THR A 98 -4.37 1.90 -6.38
CA THR A 98 -5.29 2.35 -7.44
C THR A 98 -4.75 3.58 -8.17
N GLU A 99 -4.18 4.54 -7.45
CA GLU A 99 -3.60 5.73 -8.07
C GLU A 99 -2.38 5.40 -8.92
N ASP A 100 -1.48 4.54 -8.43
CA ASP A 100 -0.31 4.12 -9.21
C ASP A 100 -0.73 3.30 -10.43
N SER A 101 -1.72 2.42 -10.29
CA SER A 101 -2.30 1.67 -11.40
C SER A 101 -2.83 2.62 -12.48
N ASP A 102 -3.65 3.60 -12.12
CA ASP A 102 -4.19 4.60 -13.06
C ASP A 102 -3.08 5.40 -13.75
N SER A 103 -2.03 5.77 -13.00
CA SER A 103 -0.86 6.45 -13.54
C SER A 103 -0.07 5.56 -14.51
N VAL A 104 0.09 4.28 -14.19
CA VAL A 104 0.77 3.32 -15.07
C VAL A 104 -0.02 3.12 -16.37
N VAL A 105 -1.34 2.92 -16.27
CA VAL A 105 -2.25 2.81 -17.44
C VAL A 105 -2.17 4.05 -18.34
N LYS A 106 -2.28 5.24 -17.75
CA LYS A 106 -2.21 6.50 -18.50
C LYS A 106 -0.86 6.68 -19.17
N GLY A 107 0.23 6.32 -18.48
CA GLY A 107 1.58 6.43 -19.02
C GLY A 107 1.77 5.51 -20.22
N TYR A 108 1.23 4.29 -20.12
CA TYR A 108 1.24 3.31 -21.20
C TYR A 108 0.64 3.90 -22.48
N TYR A 109 -0.59 4.42 -22.41
CA TYR A 109 -1.25 5.01 -23.58
C TYR A 109 -0.56 6.27 -24.07
N LEU A 110 -0.13 7.17 -23.17
CA LEU A 110 0.59 8.39 -23.57
C LEU A 110 1.84 8.10 -24.39
N LEU A 111 2.63 7.09 -24.02
CA LEU A 111 3.83 6.72 -24.76
C LEU A 111 3.51 6.22 -26.17
N ARG A 112 2.48 5.37 -26.33
CA ARG A 112 2.09 4.84 -27.65
C ARG A 112 1.46 5.93 -28.51
N ASP A 113 0.55 6.72 -27.96
CA ASP A 113 -0.11 7.79 -28.70
C ASP A 113 0.92 8.84 -29.16
N PHE A 114 1.93 9.13 -28.33
CA PHE A 114 3.02 10.03 -28.72
C PHE A 114 3.93 9.42 -29.79
N GLU A 115 4.26 8.13 -29.69
CA GLU A 115 4.97 7.38 -30.73
C GLU A 115 4.21 7.45 -32.07
N ASP A 116 2.90 7.18 -32.06
CA ASP A 116 2.03 7.22 -33.25
C ASP A 116 1.99 8.62 -33.88
N GLN A 117 1.83 9.68 -33.07
CA GLN A 117 1.84 11.07 -33.60
C GLN A 117 3.21 11.49 -34.16
N LEU A 118 4.32 11.04 -33.55
CA LEU A 118 5.66 11.33 -34.08
C LEU A 118 5.91 10.65 -35.44
N ILE A 119 5.43 9.42 -35.61
CA ILE A 119 5.51 8.70 -36.90
C ILE A 119 4.72 9.45 -37.98
N ILE A 120 3.52 9.94 -37.67
CA ILE A 120 2.73 10.77 -38.59
C ILE A 120 3.46 12.09 -38.92
N ALA A 121 4.15 12.69 -37.95
CA ALA A 121 4.90 13.95 -38.14
C ALA A 121 6.12 13.79 -39.04
N ARG A 122 6.71 12.59 -39.05
CA ARG A 122 7.82 12.23 -39.92
C ARG A 122 7.42 12.24 -41.39
N ASP A 123 6.20 11.78 -41.69
CA ASP A 123 5.76 11.47 -43.06
C ASP A 123 5.08 12.68 -43.76
N LYS A 124 5.17 13.89 -43.18
CA LYS A 124 4.68 15.17 -43.73
C LYS A 124 3.20 15.16 -44.17
N SER A 125 2.31 14.93 -43.22
CA SER A 125 0.84 15.05 -43.39
C SER A 125 0.38 16.50 -43.62
N ASP A 126 -0.69 16.70 -44.39
CA ASP A 126 -1.35 17.99 -44.63
C ASP A 126 -2.00 18.61 -43.37
N GLU A 127 -2.01 17.91 -42.23
CA GLU A 127 -2.63 18.34 -40.97
C GLU A 127 -1.62 18.87 -39.92
N GLU A 128 -0.57 19.59 -40.33
CA GLU A 128 0.52 20.05 -39.45
C GLU A 128 0.04 20.75 -38.17
N GLU A 129 -0.92 21.68 -38.28
CA GLU A 129 -1.39 22.45 -37.11
C GLU A 129 -2.09 21.55 -36.06
N LYS A 130 -2.88 20.58 -36.52
CA LYS A 130 -3.58 19.62 -35.65
C LYS A 130 -2.58 18.69 -34.99
N LEU A 131 -1.59 18.23 -35.75
CA LEU A 131 -0.55 17.36 -35.25
C LEU A 131 0.32 18.05 -34.19
N GLN A 132 0.70 19.30 -34.42
CA GLN A 132 1.42 20.11 -33.42
C GLN A 132 0.59 20.30 -32.14
N LYS A 133 -0.73 20.52 -32.25
CA LYS A 133 -1.62 20.61 -31.08
C LYS A 133 -1.68 19.28 -30.30
N ASN A 134 -1.79 18.15 -30.99
CA ASN A 134 -1.80 16.83 -30.37
C ASN A 134 -0.47 16.51 -29.68
N LEU A 135 0.65 16.71 -30.37
CA LEU A 135 1.99 16.52 -29.80
C LEU A 135 2.20 17.41 -28.57
N ARG A 136 1.74 18.67 -28.60
CA ARG A 136 1.80 19.56 -27.45
C ARG A 136 0.96 19.08 -26.28
N TYR A 137 -0.26 18.60 -26.56
CA TYR A 137 -1.12 18.01 -25.53
C TYR A 137 -0.45 16.81 -24.88
N LEU A 138 0.02 15.84 -25.67
CA LEU A 138 0.68 14.63 -25.18
C LEU A 138 1.96 14.94 -24.41
N ALA A 139 2.81 15.83 -24.93
CA ALA A 139 4.02 16.27 -24.26
C ALA A 139 3.74 16.94 -22.91
N THR A 140 2.70 17.79 -22.84
CA THR A 140 2.30 18.45 -21.59
C THR A 140 1.74 17.44 -20.59
N SER A 141 0.92 16.50 -21.04
CA SER A 141 0.37 15.41 -20.23
C SER A 141 1.47 14.52 -19.67
N MET A 142 2.49 14.16 -20.47
CA MET A 142 3.67 13.44 -20.00
C MET A 142 4.50 14.28 -19.02
N ALA A 143 4.74 15.57 -19.29
CA ALA A 143 5.48 16.45 -18.38
C ALA A 143 4.80 16.56 -16.99
N SER A 144 3.47 16.45 -16.94
CA SER A 144 2.69 16.47 -15.69
C SER A 144 3.02 15.31 -14.73
N TYR A 145 3.66 14.23 -15.22
CA TYR A 145 4.19 13.15 -14.38
C TYR A 145 5.25 13.64 -13.40
N GLY A 146 5.79 14.85 -13.58
CA GLY A 146 6.64 15.48 -12.58
C GLY A 146 5.97 15.71 -11.22
N THR A 147 4.64 15.65 -11.16
CA THR A 147 3.87 15.72 -9.89
C THR A 147 3.53 14.33 -9.33
N LYS A 148 3.79 13.26 -10.09
CA LYS A 148 3.52 11.89 -9.68
C LYS A 148 4.70 11.33 -8.88
N LYS A 149 4.36 10.69 -7.77
CA LYS A 149 5.28 9.96 -6.91
C LYS A 149 4.62 8.64 -6.56
N ALA A 150 5.40 7.56 -6.58
CA ALA A 150 4.95 6.25 -6.12
C ALA A 150 4.38 6.34 -4.70
N SER A 151 3.33 5.57 -4.40
CA SER A 151 2.74 5.54 -3.07
C SER A 151 3.75 5.12 -2.00
N ASP A 152 3.74 5.83 -0.86
CA ASP A 152 4.61 5.50 0.29
C ASP A 152 4.21 4.17 0.97
N VAL A 153 3.05 3.59 0.64
CA VAL A 153 2.62 2.25 1.09
C VAL A 153 3.39 1.14 0.38
N ASN A 154 3.91 1.45 -0.80
CA ASN A 154 4.65 0.51 -1.63
C ASN A 154 6.02 0.22 -1.03
N SER A 155 6.60 -0.94 -1.34
CA SER A 155 7.96 -1.26 -0.92
C SER A 155 8.98 -0.28 -1.51
N GLU A 156 10.15 -0.17 -0.89
CA GLU A 156 11.22 0.72 -1.37
C GLU A 156 11.61 0.41 -2.83
N GLU A 157 11.79 -0.86 -3.16
CA GLU A 157 12.10 -1.30 -4.52
C GLU A 157 10.97 -0.98 -5.51
N GLY A 158 9.72 -1.21 -5.09
CA GLY A 158 8.55 -0.85 -5.89
C GLY A 158 8.43 0.65 -6.12
N GLN A 159 8.72 1.46 -5.11
CA GLN A 159 8.77 2.93 -5.22
C GLN A 159 9.87 3.39 -6.16
N ILE A 160 11.07 2.81 -6.07
CA ILE A 160 12.20 3.14 -6.96
C ILE A 160 11.82 2.83 -8.41
N THR A 161 11.24 1.65 -8.66
CA THR A 161 10.84 1.20 -9.99
C THR A 161 9.81 2.14 -10.61
N LEU A 162 8.73 2.44 -9.88
CA LEU A 162 7.69 3.38 -10.34
C LEU A 162 8.23 4.78 -10.55
N ASN A 163 9.02 5.31 -9.62
CA ASN A 163 9.56 6.66 -9.74
C ASN A 163 10.54 6.79 -10.91
N ARG A 164 11.29 5.75 -11.26
CA ARG A 164 12.12 5.75 -12.49
C ARG A 164 11.25 5.86 -13.74
N TYR A 165 10.20 5.04 -13.82
CA TYR A 165 9.25 5.11 -14.92
C TYR A 165 8.58 6.49 -15.02
N TYR A 166 7.99 7.00 -13.93
CA TYR A 166 7.37 8.33 -13.91
C TYR A 166 8.35 9.44 -14.30
N ASN A 167 9.60 9.37 -13.83
CA ASN A 167 10.62 10.34 -14.20
C ASN A 167 11.00 10.26 -15.69
N SER A 168 11.06 9.06 -16.28
CA SER A 168 11.31 8.92 -17.72
C SER A 168 10.20 9.53 -18.57
N VAL A 169 8.93 9.29 -18.21
CA VAL A 169 7.76 9.88 -18.89
C VAL A 169 7.78 11.40 -18.74
N LYS A 170 8.03 11.90 -17.52
CA LYS A 170 8.20 13.34 -17.25
C LYS A 170 9.28 13.96 -18.14
N GLN A 171 10.49 13.39 -18.14
CA GLN A 171 11.62 13.95 -18.89
C GLN A 171 11.34 13.97 -20.40
N LEU A 172 10.76 12.89 -20.92
CA LEU A 172 10.33 12.83 -22.32
C LEU A 172 9.32 13.94 -22.65
N GLY A 173 8.29 14.12 -21.82
CA GLY A 173 7.28 15.17 -21.99
C GLY A 173 7.86 16.58 -21.89
N MET A 174 8.73 16.83 -20.92
CA MET A 174 9.43 18.12 -20.77
C MET A 174 10.24 18.45 -22.01
N ASN A 175 11.08 17.52 -22.47
CA ASN A 175 11.89 17.71 -23.66
C ASN A 175 11.01 17.93 -24.90
N ALA A 176 10.00 17.09 -25.09
CA ALA A 176 9.07 17.18 -26.23
C ALA A 176 8.32 18.52 -26.27
N SER A 177 7.89 19.02 -25.12
CA SER A 177 7.12 20.27 -25.03
C SER A 177 7.89 21.48 -25.60
N THR A 178 9.21 21.48 -25.45
CA THR A 178 10.10 22.53 -25.99
C THR A 178 10.35 22.41 -27.50
N GLN A 179 10.08 21.24 -28.08
CA GLN A 179 10.40 20.90 -29.47
C GLN A 179 9.15 20.70 -30.36
N THR A 180 7.95 20.95 -29.84
CA THR A 180 6.66 20.66 -30.48
C THR A 180 6.50 21.19 -31.92
N LYS A 181 7.11 22.34 -32.25
CA LYS A 181 7.06 22.93 -33.60
C LYS A 181 8.12 22.38 -34.56
N ASN A 182 9.11 21.65 -34.04
CA ASN A 182 10.29 21.24 -34.78
C ASN A 182 10.22 19.80 -35.27
N PHE A 183 9.20 19.03 -34.87
CA PHE A 183 9.02 17.63 -35.27
C PHE A 183 8.64 17.46 -36.74
N PHE A 184 7.89 18.41 -37.29
CA PHE A 184 7.35 18.28 -38.64
C PHE A 184 8.46 18.33 -39.70
N GLY A 185 8.59 17.25 -40.47
CA GLY A 185 9.61 17.14 -41.52
C GLY A 185 11.06 17.03 -41.02
N ASN A 186 11.28 16.86 -39.71
CA ASN A 186 12.60 16.70 -39.10
C ASN A 186 12.83 15.26 -38.62
N GLN A 187 13.33 14.41 -39.53
CA GLN A 187 13.50 12.99 -39.28
C GLN A 187 14.48 12.70 -38.14
N GLU A 188 15.61 13.41 -38.08
CA GLU A 188 16.62 13.21 -37.03
C GLU A 188 16.04 13.46 -35.63
N LEU A 189 15.23 14.52 -35.49
CA LEU A 189 14.58 14.83 -34.22
C LEU A 189 13.53 13.78 -33.86
N VAL A 190 12.73 13.33 -34.82
CA VAL A 190 11.74 12.27 -34.60
C VAL A 190 12.43 10.97 -34.16
N ASP A 191 13.47 10.53 -34.87
CA ASP A 191 14.19 9.29 -34.57
C ASP A 191 14.85 9.33 -33.19
N SER A 192 15.39 10.48 -32.78
CA SER A 192 15.92 10.71 -31.44
C SER A 192 14.84 10.51 -30.36
N PHE A 193 13.65 11.09 -30.56
CA PHE A 193 12.54 10.94 -29.62
C PHE A 193 11.96 9.53 -29.62
N LEU A 194 11.91 8.84 -30.77
CA LEU A 194 11.53 7.42 -30.82
C LEU A 194 12.50 6.56 -30.00
N ALA A 195 13.80 6.84 -30.05
CA ALA A 195 14.79 6.16 -29.21
C ALA A 195 14.58 6.44 -27.71
N ASP A 196 14.23 7.67 -27.34
CA ASP A 196 13.92 8.01 -25.95
C ASP A 196 12.61 7.38 -25.45
N ILE A 197 11.59 7.24 -26.32
CA ILE A 197 10.38 6.47 -26.01
C ILE A 197 10.73 5.01 -25.73
N LYS A 198 11.61 4.40 -26.53
CA LYS A 198 12.06 3.01 -26.29
C LYS A 198 12.75 2.86 -24.93
N LYS A 199 13.54 3.84 -24.51
CA LYS A 199 14.14 3.84 -23.15
C LYS A 199 13.06 3.95 -22.06
N ALA A 200 12.05 4.79 -22.23
CA ALA A 200 10.93 4.88 -21.29
C ALA A 200 10.13 3.57 -21.21
N GLN A 201 9.93 2.90 -22.36
CA GLN A 201 9.28 1.58 -22.45
C GLN A 201 10.08 0.48 -21.74
N VAL A 202 11.41 0.60 -21.59
CA VAL A 202 12.19 -0.33 -20.76
C VAL A 202 11.80 -0.21 -19.29
N TYR A 203 11.73 1.01 -18.74
CA TYR A 203 11.31 1.22 -17.36
C TYR A 203 9.83 0.87 -17.12
N GLU A 204 8.99 1.07 -18.14
CA GLU A 204 7.61 0.57 -18.10
C GLU A 204 7.58 -0.95 -17.98
N LYS A 205 8.35 -1.66 -18.80
CA LYS A 205 8.41 -3.12 -18.75
C LYS A 205 8.94 -3.62 -17.41
N GLU A 206 9.98 -3.00 -16.87
CA GLU A 206 10.46 -3.29 -15.51
C GLU A 206 9.35 -3.12 -14.46
N THR A 207 8.55 -2.06 -14.60
CA THR A 207 7.38 -1.84 -13.73
C THR A 207 6.35 -2.96 -13.90
N PHE A 208 6.05 -3.36 -15.14
CA PHE A 208 5.06 -4.40 -15.40
C PHE A 208 5.53 -5.76 -14.88
N ASP A 209 6.80 -6.08 -15.05
CA ASP A 209 7.41 -7.32 -14.57
C ASP A 209 7.40 -7.36 -13.03
N TYR A 210 7.75 -6.24 -12.38
CA TYR A 210 7.77 -6.14 -10.91
C TYR A 210 6.37 -6.35 -10.30
N TYR A 211 5.36 -5.65 -10.82
CA TYR A 211 3.98 -5.74 -10.32
C TYR A 211 3.15 -6.84 -10.99
N LYS A 212 3.74 -7.62 -11.89
CA LYS A 212 3.07 -8.69 -12.67
C LYS A 212 1.83 -8.17 -13.40
N VAL A 213 1.93 -6.97 -13.95
CA VAL A 213 0.87 -6.33 -14.75
C VAL A 213 0.76 -7.06 -16.08
N ASN A 214 -0.45 -7.47 -16.46
CA ASN A 214 -0.67 -8.11 -17.75
C ASN A 214 -0.72 -7.07 -18.86
N GLU A 215 0.38 -6.90 -19.61
CA GLU A 215 0.46 -5.99 -20.75
C GLU A 215 -0.63 -6.28 -21.81
N SER A 216 -1.04 -7.54 -21.98
CA SER A 216 -2.03 -7.90 -23.00
C SER A 216 -3.40 -7.27 -22.74
N ALA A 217 -3.75 -7.04 -21.46
CA ALA A 217 -5.00 -6.39 -21.09
C ALA A 217 -5.11 -4.96 -21.65
N PHE A 218 -3.97 -4.25 -21.78
CA PHE A 218 -3.92 -2.89 -22.32
C PHE A 218 -3.98 -2.82 -23.84
N LYS A 219 -3.72 -3.94 -24.53
CA LYS A 219 -3.78 -4.01 -25.99
C LYS A 219 -5.20 -4.27 -26.49
N GLU A 220 -6.02 -4.91 -25.66
CA GLU A 220 -7.42 -5.26 -25.99
C GLU A 220 -8.43 -4.13 -25.72
N GLU A 221 -8.07 -3.14 -24.90
CA GLU A 221 -8.93 -1.99 -24.56
C GLU A 221 -8.89 -0.82 -25.59
N LYS A 222 -8.22 -0.99 -26.73
CA LYS A 222 -8.20 0.00 -27.83
C LYS A 222 -9.45 -0.05 -28.70
#